data_AF-A0A9X9F3W3-F1
#
_entry.id   AF-A0A9X9F3W3-F1
#
_cell.length_a   1.000
_cell.length_b   1.000
_cell.length_c   1.000
_cell.angle_alpha   90.00
_cell.angle_beta   90.00
_cell.angle_gamma   90.00
#
_symmetry.space_group_name_H-M   'P 1'
#
loop_
_entity.id
_entity.type
_entity.pdbx_description
1 polymer ?
#
loop_
_entity_poly.entity_id
_entity_poly.type
_entity_poly.pdbx_seq_one_letter_code
_entity_poly.pdbx_strand_id
1 'polypeptide(L)'
;MDILLAILPALFWGSIVLFNVKLGDGPYSQILGTTLGALVFSIGVYIFIKPVLTPMVIIIGIISGLFWALGQANQLKSINLIGVSKTMPISTGMQLVSTTLFGVIVFHEWSTTTSVVLGVLALLCILIGIVLTSLQSKEEKNDEQTGNFKKGIVILLISTLGYLVYVIIIRLFSIDGWSALLPQAIGMVLGGILLTFKHQPFNKYAIRNIIPGLIWAAGNMFLFISQPRVGVATSFSL
;
A
#
# COMPACT_ATOMS: atom_id res chain seq x y z
N MET A 1 -3.65 -25.20 1.12
CA MET A 1 -3.28 -24.36 2.28
C MET A 1 -2.61 -23.06 1.84
N ASP A 2 -1.93 -23.07 0.69
CA ASP A 2 -1.14 -21.93 0.21
C ASP A 2 -1.96 -20.77 -0.37
N ILE A 3 -3.14 -21.06 -0.97
CA ILE A 3 -4.10 -20.02 -1.40
C ILE A 3 -4.66 -19.24 -0.19
N LEU A 4 -4.90 -19.91 0.93
CA LEU A 4 -5.36 -19.27 2.16
C LEU A 4 -4.34 -18.25 2.67
N LEU A 5 -3.04 -18.59 2.60
CA LEU A 5 -1.96 -17.67 2.98
C LEU A 5 -1.80 -16.50 2.00
N ALA A 6 -2.13 -16.69 0.71
CA ALA A 6 -2.09 -15.64 -0.30
C ALA A 6 -3.23 -14.63 -0.18
N ILE A 7 -4.38 -15.01 0.40
CA ILE A 7 -5.53 -14.10 0.61
C ILE A 7 -5.35 -13.23 1.87
N LEU A 8 -4.56 -13.69 2.86
CA LEU A 8 -4.37 -12.96 4.11
C LEU A 8 -3.77 -11.55 3.92
N PRO A 9 -2.75 -11.32 3.07
CA PRO A 9 -2.28 -9.98 2.77
C PRO A 9 -3.39 -9.05 2.29
N ALA A 10 -4.20 -9.49 1.32
CA ALA A 10 -5.32 -8.70 0.80
C ALA A 10 -6.36 -8.37 1.88
N LEU A 11 -6.70 -9.35 2.75
CA LEU A 11 -7.62 -9.14 3.87
C LEU A 11 -7.07 -8.11 4.88
N PHE A 12 -5.81 -8.26 5.28
CA PHE A 12 -5.18 -7.38 6.25
C PHE A 12 -5.05 -5.96 5.67
N TRP A 13 -4.46 -5.82 4.48
CA TRP A 13 -4.27 -4.51 3.85
C TRP A 13 -5.58 -3.81 3.51
N GLY A 14 -6.57 -4.55 3.01
CA GLY A 14 -7.91 -4.02 2.74
C GLY A 14 -8.62 -3.50 4.00
N SER A 15 -8.34 -4.11 5.16
CA SER A 15 -8.95 -3.68 6.44
C SER A 15 -8.32 -2.42 7.04
N ILE A 16 -7.07 -2.07 6.69
CA ILE A 16 -6.34 -0.91 7.26
C ILE A 16 -7.17 0.37 7.18
N VAL A 17 -7.78 0.63 6.02
CA VAL A 17 -8.54 1.86 5.79
C VAL A 17 -9.77 1.96 6.70
N LEU A 18 -10.41 0.83 6.99
CA LEU A 18 -11.57 0.77 7.89
C LEU A 18 -11.17 1.16 9.30
N PHE A 19 -10.01 0.67 9.77
CA PHE A 19 -9.47 1.06 11.07
C PHE A 19 -9.03 2.52 11.10
N ASN A 20 -8.32 3.00 10.07
CA ASN A 20 -7.88 4.40 9.99
C ASN A 20 -9.07 5.36 10.13
N VAL A 21 -10.12 5.14 9.33
CA VAL A 21 -11.30 6.01 9.33
C VAL A 21 -12.12 5.86 10.61
N LYS A 22 -12.27 4.64 11.15
CA LYS A 22 -13.07 4.39 12.37
C LYS A 22 -12.38 4.87 13.65
N LEU A 23 -11.06 4.75 13.76
CA LEU A 23 -10.31 5.14 14.95
C LEU A 23 -10.16 6.66 15.08
N GLY A 24 -10.50 7.40 14.03
CA GLY A 24 -10.77 8.83 14.01
C GLY A 24 -9.53 9.71 13.78
N ASP A 25 -9.82 11.01 13.76
CA ASP A 25 -8.92 12.14 13.44
C ASP A 25 -8.52 12.25 11.96
N GLY A 26 -7.69 13.25 11.66
CA GLY A 26 -7.23 13.56 10.32
C GLY A 26 -6.13 12.62 9.79
N PRO A 27 -5.82 12.77 8.48
CA PRO A 27 -4.89 11.89 7.76
C PRO A 27 -3.46 11.95 8.32
N TYR A 28 -3.11 13.02 9.04
CA TYR A 28 -1.78 13.23 9.61
C TYR A 28 -1.49 12.34 10.84
N SER A 29 -2.47 12.17 11.72
CA SER A 29 -2.33 11.29 12.90
C SER A 29 -2.45 9.82 12.49
N GLN A 30 -3.30 9.53 11.49
CA GLN A 30 -3.47 8.20 10.93
C GLN A 30 -2.18 7.66 10.30
N ILE A 31 -1.51 8.44 9.44
CA ILE A 31 -0.25 8.01 8.84
C ILE A 31 0.81 7.80 9.93
N LEU A 32 1.01 8.76 10.83
CA LEU A 32 2.03 8.63 11.87
C LEU A 32 1.80 7.39 12.74
N GLY A 33 0.57 7.20 13.22
CA GLY A 33 0.20 6.00 13.98
C GLY A 33 0.46 4.71 13.22
N THR A 34 0.05 4.64 11.95
CA THR A 34 0.26 3.46 11.10
C THR A 34 1.75 3.16 10.94
N THR A 35 2.57 4.18 10.71
CA THR A 35 4.02 4.02 10.55
C THR A 35 4.69 3.55 11.85
N LEU A 36 4.25 4.07 13.01
CA LEU A 36 4.75 3.65 14.33
C LEU A 36 4.37 2.20 14.64
N GLY A 37 3.14 1.79 14.35
CA GLY A 37 2.72 0.39 14.51
C GLY A 37 3.50 -0.56 13.61
N ALA A 38 3.73 -0.16 12.35
CA ALA A 38 4.57 -0.93 11.45
C ALA A 38 6.01 -1.07 11.98
N LEU A 39 6.59 -0.01 12.53
CA LEU A 39 7.93 -0.03 13.13
C LEU A 39 8.00 -0.97 14.34
N VAL A 40 7.05 -0.88 15.27
CA VAL A 40 6.99 -1.76 16.45
C VAL A 40 6.93 -3.23 16.04
N PHE A 41 6.07 -3.57 15.08
CA PHE A 41 5.97 -4.95 14.58
C PHE A 41 7.28 -5.39 13.90
N SER A 42 7.86 -4.53 13.07
CA SER A 42 9.08 -4.84 12.32
C SER A 42 10.29 -5.04 13.23
N ILE A 43 10.38 -4.31 14.34
CA ILE A 43 11.37 -4.55 15.40
C ILE A 43 11.17 -5.93 16.01
N GLY A 44 9.93 -6.31 16.31
CA GLY A 44 9.59 -7.65 16.79
C GLY A 44 10.07 -8.73 15.82
N VAL A 45 9.72 -8.61 14.53
CA VAL A 45 10.16 -9.54 13.48
C VAL A 45 11.68 -9.62 13.41
N TYR A 46 12.39 -8.50 13.45
CA TYR A 46 13.85 -8.46 13.40
C TYR A 46 14.50 -9.22 14.56
N ILE A 47 13.97 -9.10 15.79
CA ILE A 47 14.52 -9.78 16.97
C ILE A 47 14.43 -11.32 16.83
N PHE A 48 13.35 -11.84 16.23
CA PHE A 48 13.12 -13.27 16.08
C PHE A 48 13.75 -13.86 14.82
N ILE A 49 13.61 -13.20 13.67
CA ILE A 49 14.08 -13.71 12.36
C ILE A 49 15.54 -13.36 12.11
N LYS A 50 16.03 -12.23 12.64
CA LYS A 50 17.41 -11.72 12.47
C LYS A 50 17.90 -11.72 11.00
N PRO A 51 17.16 -11.08 10.08
CA PRO A 51 17.58 -10.96 8.69
C PRO A 51 18.87 -10.14 8.55
N VAL A 52 19.65 -10.40 7.49
CA VAL A 52 20.93 -9.73 7.25
C VAL A 52 20.69 -8.32 6.70
N LEU A 53 21.09 -7.31 7.45
CA LEU A 53 20.96 -5.91 7.06
C LEU A 53 22.29 -5.37 6.53
N THR A 54 22.45 -5.37 5.20
CA THR A 54 23.58 -4.68 4.57
C THR A 54 23.31 -3.17 4.47
N PRO A 55 24.35 -2.32 4.32
CA PRO A 55 24.15 -0.88 4.11
C PRO A 55 23.21 -0.58 2.92
N MET A 56 23.31 -1.38 1.86
CA MET A 56 22.43 -1.27 0.69
C MET A 56 20.96 -1.53 1.07
N VAL A 57 20.68 -2.63 1.79
CA VAL A 57 19.33 -2.97 2.24
C VAL A 57 18.75 -1.88 3.13
N ILE A 58 19.56 -1.32 4.03
CA ILE A 58 19.15 -0.25 4.94
C ILE A 58 18.76 1.00 4.15
N ILE A 59 19.63 1.47 3.25
CA ILE A 59 19.41 2.70 2.47
C ILE A 59 18.20 2.55 1.56
N ILE A 60 18.14 1.47 0.78
CA ILE A 60 17.06 1.25 -0.18
C ILE A 60 15.73 0.99 0.55
N GLY A 61 15.76 0.25 1.66
CA GLY A 61 14.57 0.06 2.50
C GLY A 61 14.05 1.38 3.06
N ILE A 62 14.91 2.25 3.59
CA ILE A 62 14.50 3.58 4.07
C ILE A 62 13.86 4.40 2.92
N ILE A 63 14.48 4.44 1.74
CA ILE A 63 13.93 5.15 0.58
C ILE A 63 12.56 4.59 0.21
N SER A 64 12.43 3.25 0.14
CA SER A 64 11.17 2.55 -0.10
C SER A 64 10.09 2.99 0.91
N GLY A 65 10.44 3.05 2.20
CA GLY A 65 9.53 3.48 3.26
C GLY A 65 9.07 4.94 3.14
N LEU A 66 9.95 5.84 2.70
CA LEU A 66 9.60 7.25 2.44
C LEU A 66 8.53 7.37 1.35
N PHE A 67 8.68 6.60 0.26
CA PHE A 67 7.70 6.58 -0.82
C PHE A 67 6.38 5.91 -0.42
N TRP A 68 6.45 4.90 0.45
CA TRP A 68 5.24 4.33 1.06
C TRP A 68 4.48 5.40 1.88
N ALA A 69 5.19 6.18 2.71
CA ALA A 69 4.57 7.24 3.50
C ALA A 69 3.94 8.31 2.60
N LEU A 70 4.60 8.68 1.49
CA LEU A 70 4.02 9.56 0.48
C LEU A 70 2.75 8.98 -0.13
N GLY A 71 2.76 7.69 -0.47
CA GLY A 71 1.61 6.95 -0.99
C GLY A 71 0.43 7.01 -0.01
N GLN A 72 0.68 6.57 1.22
CA GLN A 72 -0.34 6.47 2.26
C GLN A 72 -0.91 7.84 2.66
N ALA A 73 -0.08 8.87 2.81
CA ALA A 73 -0.54 10.21 3.19
C ALA A 73 -1.53 10.77 2.17
N ASN A 74 -1.22 10.63 0.88
CA ASN A 74 -2.05 11.13 -0.20
C ASN A 74 -3.32 10.27 -0.39
N GLN A 75 -3.24 8.96 -0.19
CA GLN A 75 -4.43 8.10 -0.19
C GLN A 75 -5.43 8.54 0.89
N LEU A 76 -4.96 8.74 2.14
CA LEU A 76 -5.80 9.19 3.25
C LEU A 76 -6.39 10.59 3.02
N LYS A 77 -5.62 11.51 2.42
CA LYS A 77 -6.13 12.83 2.02
C LYS A 77 -7.22 12.74 0.96
N SER A 78 -7.07 11.85 -0.03
CA SER A 78 -8.11 11.65 -1.05
C SER A 78 -9.39 11.06 -0.47
N ILE A 79 -9.28 10.16 0.50
CA ILE A 79 -10.46 9.61 1.20
C ILE A 79 -11.34 10.72 1.77
N ASN A 80 -10.74 11.78 2.32
CA ASN A 80 -11.50 12.92 2.83
C ASN A 80 -12.14 13.80 1.74
N LEU A 81 -11.68 13.70 0.49
CA LEU A 81 -12.18 14.49 -0.64
C LEU A 81 -13.25 13.76 -1.45
N ILE A 82 -13.11 12.45 -1.63
CA ILE A 82 -13.97 11.65 -2.53
C ILE A 82 -14.60 10.43 -1.85
N GLY A 83 -14.32 10.21 -0.57
CA GLY A 83 -14.85 9.09 0.21
C GLY A 83 -14.05 7.79 0.07
N VAL A 84 -14.23 6.89 1.05
CA VAL A 84 -13.57 5.57 1.10
C VAL A 84 -14.02 4.68 -0.06
N SER A 85 -15.33 4.65 -0.34
CA SER A 85 -15.96 3.78 -1.35
C SER A 85 -15.46 4.02 -2.77
N LYS A 86 -15.04 5.26 -3.08
CA LYS A 86 -14.44 5.61 -4.39
C LYS A 86 -12.92 5.55 -4.36
N THR A 87 -12.31 6.10 -3.31
CA THR A 87 -10.85 6.16 -3.22
C THR A 87 -10.22 4.77 -3.28
N MET A 88 -10.75 3.81 -2.53
CA MET A 88 -10.10 2.51 -2.38
C MET A 88 -10.10 1.71 -3.69
N PRO A 89 -11.24 1.49 -4.39
CA PRO A 89 -11.22 0.77 -5.67
C PRO A 89 -10.35 1.47 -6.71
N ILE A 90 -10.45 2.80 -6.83
CA ILE A 90 -9.67 3.57 -7.82
C ILE A 90 -8.17 3.47 -7.51
N SER A 91 -7.76 3.66 -6.25
CA SER A 91 -6.36 3.57 -5.82
C SER A 91 -5.79 2.18 -6.07
N THR A 92 -6.51 1.12 -5.70
CA THR A 92 -6.10 -0.26 -5.92
C THR A 92 -5.94 -0.55 -7.40
N GLY A 93 -6.87 -0.09 -8.25
CA GLY A 93 -6.78 -0.26 -9.71
C GLY A 93 -5.57 0.42 -10.31
N MET A 94 -5.35 1.69 -9.95
CA MET A 94 -4.18 2.43 -10.43
C MET A 94 -2.87 1.78 -9.98
N GLN A 95 -2.79 1.29 -8.74
CA GLN A 95 -1.63 0.56 -8.25
C GLN A 95 -1.41 -0.73 -9.03
N LEU A 96 -2.45 -1.56 -9.19
CA LEU A 96 -2.36 -2.83 -9.90
C LEU A 96 -1.93 -2.66 -11.35
N VAL A 97 -2.53 -1.71 -12.07
CA VAL A 97 -2.14 -1.39 -13.45
C VAL A 97 -0.70 -0.93 -13.51
N SER A 98 -0.31 -0.01 -12.63
CA SER A 98 1.05 0.54 -12.63
C SER A 98 2.10 -0.52 -12.32
N THR A 99 1.89 -1.36 -11.30
CA THR A 99 2.84 -2.42 -10.92
C THR A 99 2.90 -3.52 -11.98
N THR A 100 1.76 -3.90 -12.57
CA THR A 100 1.72 -4.91 -13.65
C THR A 100 2.44 -4.41 -14.89
N LEU A 101 2.16 -3.18 -15.34
CA LEU A 101 2.83 -2.60 -16.51
C LEU A 101 4.34 -2.52 -16.30
N PHE A 102 4.79 -2.10 -15.11
CA PHE A 102 6.21 -2.08 -14.79
C PHE A 102 6.82 -3.49 -14.74
N GLY A 103 6.10 -4.45 -14.15
CA GLY A 103 6.41 -5.89 -14.19
C GLY A 103 6.73 -6.41 -15.58
N VAL A 104 5.82 -6.15 -16.50
CA VAL A 104 5.90 -6.65 -17.87
C VAL A 104 6.97 -5.92 -18.69
N ILE A 105 7.03 -4.59 -18.58
CA ILE A 105 7.92 -3.77 -19.42
C ILE A 105 9.37 -3.82 -18.92
N VAL A 106 9.59 -3.73 -17.61
CA VAL A 106 10.93 -3.56 -17.02
C VAL A 106 11.52 -4.89 -16.57
N PHE A 107 10.71 -5.77 -15.98
CA PHE A 107 11.18 -7.09 -15.51
C PHE A 107 10.93 -8.21 -16.52
N HIS A 108 10.31 -7.91 -17.66
CA HIS A 108 10.02 -8.86 -18.73
C HIS A 108 9.29 -10.14 -18.25
N GLU A 109 8.38 -9.99 -17.28
CA GLU A 109 7.71 -11.13 -16.64
C GLU A 109 6.80 -11.94 -17.57
N TRP A 110 6.24 -11.31 -18.61
CA TRP A 110 5.43 -12.00 -19.61
C TRP A 110 6.28 -12.36 -20.82
N SER A 111 7.00 -13.46 -20.70
CA SER A 111 7.91 -13.95 -21.75
C SER A 111 7.21 -14.71 -22.87
N THR A 112 5.94 -15.13 -22.68
CA THR A 112 5.17 -15.86 -23.70
C THR A 112 3.95 -15.08 -24.18
N THR A 113 3.58 -15.25 -25.44
CA THR A 113 2.37 -14.63 -26.02
C THR A 113 1.11 -15.00 -25.24
N THR A 114 1.03 -16.24 -24.74
CA THR A 114 -0.09 -16.70 -23.90
C THR A 114 -0.15 -15.93 -22.58
N SER A 115 0.99 -15.74 -21.89
CA SER A 115 1.05 -14.94 -20.65
C SER A 115 0.63 -13.50 -20.89
N VAL A 116 1.04 -12.90 -22.02
CA VAL A 116 0.63 -11.53 -22.39
C VAL A 116 -0.87 -11.43 -22.61
N VAL A 117 -1.44 -12.33 -23.42
CA VAL A 117 -2.89 -12.29 -23.75
C VAL A 117 -3.74 -12.50 -22.50
N LEU A 118 -3.43 -13.53 -21.70
CA LEU A 118 -4.16 -13.80 -20.46
C LEU A 118 -4.00 -12.67 -19.44
N GLY A 119 -2.80 -12.11 -19.33
CA GLY A 119 -2.51 -10.99 -18.43
C GLY A 119 -3.28 -9.73 -18.79
N VAL A 120 -3.34 -9.37 -20.08
CA VAL A 120 -4.14 -8.23 -20.56
C VAL A 120 -5.63 -8.45 -20.31
N LEU A 121 -6.16 -9.64 -20.59
CA LEU A 121 -7.56 -9.97 -20.32
C LEU A 121 -7.89 -9.88 -18.83
N ALA A 122 -7.03 -10.40 -17.96
CA ALA A 122 -7.19 -10.28 -16.51
C ALA A 122 -7.20 -8.82 -16.05
N LEU A 123 -6.28 -8.00 -16.58
CA LEU A 123 -6.21 -6.57 -16.27
C LEU A 123 -7.51 -5.84 -16.68
N LEU A 124 -8.04 -6.14 -17.87
CA LEU A 124 -9.31 -5.57 -18.34
C LEU A 124 -10.48 -5.97 -17.45
N CYS A 125 -10.58 -7.24 -17.07
CA CYS A 125 -11.62 -7.72 -16.15
C CYS A 125 -11.55 -7.00 -14.80
N ILE A 126 -10.35 -6.81 -14.24
CA ILE A 126 -10.16 -6.10 -12.97
C ILE A 126 -10.53 -4.63 -13.12
N LEU A 127 -10.11 -3.96 -14.20
CA LEU A 127 -10.49 -2.57 -14.48
C LEU A 127 -12.01 -2.40 -14.58
N ILE A 128 -12.70 -3.32 -15.26
CA ILE A 128 -14.17 -3.33 -15.32
C ILE A 128 -14.75 -3.50 -13.92
N GLY A 129 -14.26 -4.46 -13.13
CA GLY A 129 -14.72 -4.67 -11.75
C GLY A 129 -14.55 -3.44 -10.88
N ILE A 130 -13.44 -2.71 -11.03
CA ILE A 130 -13.16 -1.48 -10.29
C ILE A 130 -14.11 -0.36 -10.71
N VAL A 131 -14.34 -0.19 -12.02
CA VAL A 131 -15.32 0.77 -12.54
C VAL A 131 -16.69 0.45 -11.95
N LEU A 132 -17.16 -0.80 -12.07
CA LEU A 132 -18.47 -1.23 -11.55
C LEU A 132 -18.62 -1.01 -10.04
N THR A 133 -17.55 -1.22 -9.27
CA THR A 133 -17.55 -1.00 -7.81
C THR A 133 -17.55 0.50 -7.46
N SER A 134 -17.00 1.34 -8.35
CA SER A 134 -16.96 2.81 -8.18
C SER A 134 -18.23 3.54 -8.68
N LEU A 135 -19.12 2.85 -9.40
CA LEU A 135 -20.39 3.40 -9.89
C LEU A 135 -21.37 3.62 -8.74
N GLN A 136 -22.04 4.77 -8.76
CA GLN A 136 -23.02 5.15 -7.73
C GLN A 136 -24.45 4.67 -8.03
N SER A 137 -25.23 4.52 -6.95
CA SER A 137 -26.69 4.62 -6.98
C SER A 137 -27.12 6.08 -7.23
N LYS A 138 -28.29 6.31 -7.86
CA LYS A 138 -28.77 7.64 -8.26
C LYS A 138 -28.91 8.66 -7.12
N GLU A 139 -28.94 8.22 -5.86
CA GLU A 139 -29.15 9.07 -4.67
C GLU A 139 -27.91 9.87 -4.25
N GLU A 140 -26.70 9.41 -4.56
CA GLU A 140 -25.46 10.08 -4.12
C GLU A 140 -24.99 11.23 -5.04
N LYS A 141 -25.74 11.54 -6.11
CA LYS A 141 -25.37 12.57 -7.11
C LYS A 141 -25.59 14.01 -6.65
N ASN A 142 -26.30 14.23 -5.54
CA ASN A 142 -26.73 15.58 -5.13
C ASN A 142 -25.74 16.35 -4.24
N ASP A 143 -24.69 15.71 -3.71
CA ASP A 143 -23.71 16.35 -2.80
C ASP A 143 -22.30 16.54 -3.41
N GLU A 144 -22.08 16.17 -4.68
CA GLU A 144 -20.76 16.30 -5.31
C GLU A 144 -20.46 17.74 -5.74
N GLN A 145 -19.74 18.49 -4.90
CA GLN A 145 -18.90 19.57 -5.41
C GLN A 145 -17.81 18.97 -6.33
N THR A 146 -18.05 19.00 -7.65
CA THR A 146 -17.16 18.52 -8.71
C THR A 146 -15.68 18.95 -8.58
N GLY A 147 -15.40 20.05 -7.87
CA GLY A 147 -14.04 20.51 -7.53
C GLY A 147 -13.26 19.58 -6.58
N ASN A 148 -13.92 18.98 -5.58
CA ASN A 148 -13.27 18.08 -4.63
C ASN A 148 -12.92 16.72 -5.28
N PHE A 149 -13.73 16.27 -6.24
CA PHE A 149 -13.47 15.03 -6.97
C PHE A 149 -12.20 15.08 -7.81
N LYS A 150 -12.06 16.09 -8.67
CA LYS A 150 -10.86 16.26 -9.51
C LYS A 150 -9.59 16.37 -8.66
N LYS A 151 -9.65 17.13 -7.56
CA LYS A 151 -8.52 17.28 -6.62
C LYS A 151 -8.16 15.95 -5.95
N GLY A 152 -9.16 15.16 -5.54
CA GLY A 152 -8.95 13.82 -4.98
C GLY A 152 -8.24 12.88 -5.96
N ILE A 153 -8.68 12.84 -7.22
CA ILE A 153 -8.04 12.03 -8.26
C ILE A 153 -6.57 12.42 -8.49
N VAL A 154 -6.26 13.71 -8.57
CA VAL A 154 -4.86 14.17 -8.73
C VAL A 154 -4.01 13.75 -7.54
N ILE A 155 -4.53 13.88 -6.32
CA ILE A 155 -3.84 13.44 -5.10
C ILE A 155 -3.64 11.92 -5.13
N LEU A 156 -4.60 11.15 -5.65
CA LEU A 156 -4.44 9.70 -5.79
C LEU A 156 -3.41 9.30 -6.83
N LEU A 157 -3.24 10.04 -7.92
CA LEU A 157 -2.15 9.77 -8.86
C LEU A 157 -0.79 9.90 -8.17
N ILE A 158 -0.60 10.93 -7.35
CA ILE A 158 0.62 11.10 -6.55
C ILE A 158 0.77 9.95 -5.54
N SER A 159 -0.34 9.53 -4.92
CA SER A 159 -0.37 8.37 -4.02
C SER A 159 0.11 7.10 -4.73
N THR A 160 -0.45 6.81 -5.90
CA THR A 160 -0.09 5.64 -6.71
C THR A 160 1.37 5.66 -7.12
N LEU A 161 1.91 6.83 -7.52
CA LEU A 161 3.34 6.95 -7.81
C LEU A 161 4.21 6.63 -6.59
N GLY A 162 3.80 7.08 -5.40
CA GLY A 162 4.46 6.71 -4.14
C GLY A 162 4.48 5.20 -3.93
N TYR A 163 3.33 4.54 -4.03
CA TYR A 163 3.26 3.08 -3.89
C TYR A 163 4.02 2.32 -4.98
N LEU A 164 4.03 2.83 -6.21
CA LEU A 164 4.73 2.24 -7.32
C LEU A 164 6.24 2.21 -7.06
N VAL A 165 6.83 3.36 -6.68
CA VAL A 165 8.25 3.45 -6.34
C VAL A 165 8.59 2.60 -5.12
N TYR A 166 7.73 2.63 -4.10
CA TYR A 166 7.81 1.79 -2.91
C TYR A 166 8.04 0.30 -3.28
N VAL A 167 7.19 -0.26 -4.15
CA VAL A 167 7.30 -1.67 -4.55
C VAL A 167 8.49 -1.92 -5.46
N ILE A 168 8.70 -1.07 -6.46
CA ILE A 168 9.70 -1.30 -7.51
C ILE A 168 11.13 -1.24 -6.96
N ILE A 169 11.42 -0.30 -6.06
CA ILE A 169 12.81 -0.08 -5.65
C ILE A 169 13.36 -1.31 -4.91
N ILE A 170 12.58 -1.92 -4.03
CA ILE A 170 12.96 -3.17 -3.34
C ILE A 170 13.23 -4.28 -4.37
N ARG A 171 12.38 -4.36 -5.40
CA ARG A 171 12.48 -5.36 -6.45
C ARG A 171 13.69 -5.16 -7.38
N LEU A 172 13.98 -3.93 -7.79
CA LEU A 172 15.14 -3.60 -8.63
C LEU A 172 16.45 -4.03 -7.98
N PHE A 173 16.55 -3.87 -6.66
CA PHE A 173 17.73 -4.26 -5.89
C PHE A 173 17.70 -5.71 -5.40
N SER A 174 16.68 -6.49 -5.80
CA SER A 174 16.51 -7.90 -5.40
C SER A 174 16.59 -8.10 -3.88
N ILE A 175 16.05 -7.14 -3.12
CA ILE A 175 16.08 -7.18 -1.65
C ILE A 175 14.95 -8.09 -1.17
N ASP A 176 15.28 -9.02 -0.28
CA ASP A 176 14.28 -9.91 0.31
C ASP A 176 13.33 -9.14 1.25
N GLY A 177 12.08 -9.59 1.33
CA GLY A 177 11.04 -8.91 2.11
C GLY A 177 11.32 -8.86 3.62
N TRP A 178 11.96 -9.89 4.18
CA TRP A 178 12.27 -9.96 5.61
C TRP A 178 13.32 -8.92 6.02
N SER A 179 14.35 -8.75 5.19
CA SER A 179 15.43 -7.77 5.36
C SER A 179 14.97 -6.35 5.05
N ALA A 180 14.04 -6.18 4.10
CA ALA A 180 13.46 -4.87 3.79
C ALA A 180 12.57 -4.32 4.90
N LEU A 181 11.83 -5.17 5.62
CA LEU A 181 10.73 -4.77 6.50
C LEU A 181 11.13 -3.72 7.56
N LEU A 182 12.21 -3.95 8.30
CA LEU A 182 12.64 -3.04 9.37
C LEU A 182 13.17 -1.69 8.82
N PRO A 183 14.16 -1.65 7.91
CA PRO A 183 14.58 -0.39 7.29
C PRO A 183 13.45 0.37 6.62
N GLN A 184 12.51 -0.34 6.00
CA GLN A 184 11.33 0.26 5.40
C GLN A 184 10.40 0.88 6.44
N ALA A 185 10.13 0.21 7.55
CA ALA A 185 9.34 0.79 8.63
C ALA A 185 10.01 2.03 9.25
N ILE A 186 11.35 2.07 9.32
CA ILE A 186 12.10 3.27 9.72
C ILE A 186 11.85 4.40 8.70
N GLY A 187 12.01 4.12 7.40
CA GLY A 187 11.72 5.08 6.33
C GLY A 187 10.27 5.59 6.35
N MET A 188 9.31 4.70 6.62
CA MET A 188 7.90 5.02 6.77
C MET A 188 7.66 6.01 7.91
N VAL A 189 8.27 5.80 9.08
CA VAL A 189 8.17 6.74 10.21
C VAL A 189 8.83 8.08 9.88
N LEU A 190 10.02 8.08 9.28
CA LEU A 190 10.70 9.31 8.87
C LEU A 190 9.86 10.11 7.87
N GLY A 191 9.29 9.45 6.88
CA GLY A 191 8.40 10.06 5.88
C GLY A 191 7.11 10.54 6.52
N GLY A 192 6.52 9.74 7.41
CA GLY A 192 5.36 10.11 8.21
C GLY A 192 5.60 11.39 9.00
N ILE A 193 6.70 11.48 9.75
CA ILE A 193 7.08 12.70 10.48
C ILE A 193 7.27 13.87 9.52
N LEU A 194 8.05 13.71 8.45
CA LEU A 194 8.33 14.79 7.48
C LEU A 194 7.06 15.38 6.86
N LEU A 195 6.10 14.52 6.50
CA LEU A 195 4.84 14.92 5.87
C LEU A 195 3.83 15.53 6.85
N THR A 196 3.98 15.27 8.15
CA THR A 196 2.98 15.59 9.16
C THR A 196 3.44 16.58 10.23
N PHE A 197 4.75 16.85 10.36
CA PHE A 197 5.35 17.62 11.45
C PHE A 197 4.68 18.98 11.73
N LYS A 198 4.20 19.67 10.68
CA LYS A 198 3.51 20.96 10.79
C LYS A 198 2.08 20.89 11.35
N HIS A 199 1.53 19.69 11.57
CA HIS A 199 0.13 19.47 11.91
C HIS A 199 -0.08 18.79 13.28
N GLN A 200 0.90 18.87 14.19
CA GLN A 200 0.79 18.30 15.55
C GLN A 200 0.31 16.82 15.56
N PRO A 201 0.99 15.93 14.80
CA PRO A 201 0.46 14.59 14.52
C PRO A 201 0.56 13.63 15.72
N PHE A 202 1.37 13.94 16.72
CA PHE A 202 1.56 13.13 17.92
C PHE A 202 0.43 13.39 18.92
N ASN A 203 -0.69 12.70 18.74
CA ASN A 203 -1.83 12.81 19.63
C ASN A 203 -2.41 11.42 19.99
N LYS A 204 -3.47 11.40 20.81
CA LYS A 204 -4.15 10.16 21.22
C LYS A 204 -4.63 9.32 20.03
N TYR A 205 -4.97 9.96 18.90
CA TYR A 205 -5.40 9.25 17.69
C TYR A 205 -4.24 8.62 16.95
N ALA A 206 -3.04 9.21 16.95
CA ALA A 206 -1.85 8.53 16.44
C ALA A 206 -1.56 7.24 17.22
N ILE A 207 -1.75 7.24 18.54
CA ILE A 207 -1.61 6.02 19.36
C ILE A 207 -2.64 4.97 18.95
N ARG A 208 -3.91 5.35 18.75
CA ARG A 208 -4.94 4.42 18.27
C ARG A 208 -4.60 3.84 16.89
N ASN A 209 -4.05 4.67 16.01
CA ASN A 209 -3.66 4.28 14.66
C ASN A 209 -2.41 3.39 14.59
N ILE A 210 -1.80 3.03 15.72
CA ILE A 210 -0.81 1.93 15.79
C ILE A 210 -1.42 0.61 15.31
N ILE A 211 -2.71 0.37 15.58
CA ILE A 211 -3.42 -0.85 15.18
C ILE A 211 -3.34 -1.08 13.66
N PRO A 212 -3.74 -0.12 12.80
CA PRO A 212 -3.56 -0.23 11.36
C PRO A 212 -2.12 -0.53 10.94
N GLY A 213 -1.13 0.00 11.66
CA GLY A 213 0.29 -0.29 11.43
C GLY A 213 0.68 -1.74 11.71
N LEU A 214 0.18 -2.30 12.81
CA LEU A 214 0.35 -3.73 13.14
C LEU A 214 -0.30 -4.63 12.08
N ILE A 215 -1.51 -4.26 11.62
CA ILE A 215 -2.23 -4.96 10.56
C ILE A 215 -1.43 -4.91 9.25
N TRP A 216 -0.88 -3.74 8.89
CA TRP A 216 -0.05 -3.60 7.70
C TRP A 216 1.18 -4.51 7.73
N ALA A 217 1.89 -4.55 8.85
CA ALA A 217 3.10 -5.35 9.00
C ALA A 217 2.80 -6.85 9.05
N ALA A 218 1.68 -7.25 9.69
CA ALA A 218 1.19 -8.63 9.63
C ALA A 218 0.84 -9.05 8.20
N GLY A 219 0.18 -8.18 7.41
CA GLY A 219 -0.08 -8.42 5.99
C GLY A 219 1.21 -8.64 5.18
N ASN A 220 2.24 -7.83 5.41
CA ASN A 220 3.56 -8.03 4.78
C ASN A 220 4.21 -9.36 5.20
N MET A 221 4.11 -9.73 6.47
CA MET A 221 4.62 -11.01 6.95
C MET A 221 3.95 -12.19 6.24
N PHE A 222 2.62 -12.18 6.09
CA PHE A 222 1.90 -13.22 5.33
C PHE A 222 2.30 -13.21 3.85
N LEU A 223 2.54 -12.04 3.26
CA LEU A 223 3.04 -11.94 1.90
C LEU A 223 4.39 -12.65 1.77
N PHE A 224 5.34 -12.37 2.67
CA PHE A 224 6.68 -12.97 2.61
C PHE A 224 6.68 -14.47 2.89
N ILE A 225 5.74 -14.97 3.70
CA ILE A 225 5.56 -16.41 3.93
C ILE A 225 4.92 -17.09 2.70
N SER A 226 4.04 -16.40 1.99
CA SER A 226 3.35 -16.97 0.81
C SER A 226 4.22 -16.95 -0.45
N GLN A 227 5.03 -15.91 -0.65
CA GLN A 227 5.86 -15.74 -1.86
C GLN A 227 6.69 -16.98 -2.24
N PRO A 228 7.40 -17.67 -1.33
CA PRO A 228 8.14 -18.90 -1.65
C PRO A 228 7.26 -20.10 -2.03
N ARG A 229 5.96 -20.07 -1.73
CA ARG A 229 5.03 -21.20 -1.87
C ARG A 229 4.13 -21.10 -3.10
N VAL A 230 3.71 -19.89 -3.45
CA VAL A 230 2.78 -19.63 -4.57
C VAL A 230 3.39 -18.80 -5.70
N GLY A 231 4.50 -18.09 -5.47
CA GLY A 231 5.16 -17.21 -6.45
C GLY A 231 4.80 -15.73 -6.26
N VAL A 232 5.69 -14.82 -6.67
CA VAL A 232 5.55 -13.36 -6.40
C VAL A 232 4.36 -12.74 -7.14
N ALA A 233 4.15 -13.10 -8.41
CA ALA A 233 3.09 -12.54 -9.25
C ALA A 233 1.68 -12.97 -8.77
N THR A 234 1.53 -14.21 -8.33
CA THR A 234 0.28 -14.77 -7.79
C THR A 234 0.00 -14.26 -6.38
N SER A 235 1.02 -14.20 -5.50
CA SER A 235 0.88 -13.66 -4.14
C SER A 235 0.47 -12.19 -4.09
N PHE A 236 0.88 -11.38 -5.07
CA PHE A 236 0.53 -9.95 -5.12
C PHE A 236 -0.82 -9.69 -5.81
N SER A 237 -1.28 -10.62 -6.65
CA SER A 237 -2.53 -10.49 -7.41
C SER A 237 -3.74 -11.13 -6.71
N LEU A 238 -3.51 -12.01 -5.72
CA LEU A 238 -4.53 -12.54 -4.80
C LEU A 238 -4.78 -11.61 -3.61
#